data_AF-A0A7J3T1B8-F1
#
_entry.id   AF-A0A7J3T1B8-F1
#
_cell.length_a   1.000
_cell.length_b   1.000
_cell.length_c   1.000
_cell.angle_alpha   90.00
_cell.angle_beta   90.00
_cell.angle_gamma   90.00
#
_symmetry.space_group_name_H-M   'P 1'
#
loop_
_entity.id
_entity.type
_entity.pdbx_description
1 polymer ?
#
loop_
_entity_poly.entity_id
_entity_poly.type
_entity_poly.pdbx_seq_one_letter_code
_entity_poly.pdbx_strand_id
1 'polypeptide(L)'
;MRYSNLSVVVFVTLSLVLACAPTVRGQTGAMEKFFSAEYAGVSINVYASPKTDPGGTMTVEVMINATAERVRIEYLNVSVYGFINGTEQILLNHTNVMSNETLQFHQTTAPNITVIVPTDVWGITYGQILLRYSFGDYSTERGPGFPLTTVRNAYLEDLESQFRSLKQSHSLLSESFRNLTIEFDRLNQSYTELQGNYSQLQGRIGDLDSTRTVAVILTITTVFFVATTFYLVMRRPKEYW
;
A
#
# COMPACT_ATOMS: atom_id res chain seq x y z
N MET A 1 -3.22 37.77 16.46
CA MET A 1 -3.45 36.30 16.47
C MET A 1 -3.60 35.68 15.06
N ARG A 2 -3.02 36.24 13.99
CA ARG A 2 -3.17 35.70 12.61
C ARG A 2 -1.90 35.05 12.02
N TYR A 3 -0.74 35.23 12.67
CA TYR A 3 0.56 34.74 12.20
C TYR A 3 0.97 33.37 12.75
N SER A 4 0.34 32.89 13.84
CA SER A 4 0.68 31.59 14.44
C SER A 4 0.25 30.42 13.56
N ASN A 5 -0.93 30.49 12.96
CA ASN A 5 -1.46 29.40 12.12
C ASN A 5 -0.73 29.28 10.78
N LEU A 6 -0.28 30.40 10.20
CA LEU A 6 0.47 30.39 8.94
C LEU A 6 1.85 29.75 9.11
N SER A 7 2.52 30.04 10.23
CA SER A 7 3.85 29.50 10.51
C SER A 7 3.80 27.98 10.76
N VAL A 8 2.76 27.48 11.43
CA VAL A 8 2.58 26.04 11.66
C VAL A 8 2.33 25.31 10.34
N VAL A 9 1.48 25.85 9.45
CA VAL A 9 1.22 25.22 8.14
C VAL A 9 2.49 25.17 7.29
N VAL A 10 3.29 26.24 7.25
CA VAL A 10 4.55 26.27 6.49
C VAL A 10 5.54 25.23 7.04
N PHE A 11 5.70 25.12 8.36
CA PHE A 11 6.59 24.12 8.97
C PHE A 11 6.11 22.68 8.74
N VAL A 12 4.80 22.42 8.75
CA VAL A 12 4.23 21.10 8.45
C VAL A 12 4.40 20.75 6.97
N THR A 13 4.21 21.70 6.05
CA THR A 13 4.44 21.45 4.62
C THR A 13 5.91 21.25 4.29
N LEU A 14 6.82 21.97 4.94
CA LEU A 14 8.26 21.86 4.71
C LEU A 14 8.83 20.54 5.25
N SER A 15 8.32 20.06 6.39
CA SER A 15 8.69 18.75 6.95
C SER A 15 8.15 17.58 6.12
N LEU A 16 6.96 17.72 5.52
CA LEU A 16 6.41 16.71 4.61
C LEU A 16 7.21 16.63 3.29
N VAL A 17 7.68 17.76 2.76
CA VAL A 17 8.52 17.79 1.54
C VAL A 17 9.92 17.24 1.82
N LEU A 18 10.51 17.49 2.99
CA LEU A 18 11.80 16.87 3.37
C LEU A 18 11.70 15.37 3.63
N ALA A 19 10.55 14.86 4.09
CA ALA A 19 10.33 13.43 4.28
C ALA A 19 10.20 12.65 2.95
N CYS A 20 9.83 13.34 1.86
CA CYS A 20 9.75 12.78 0.51
C CYS A 20 11.03 12.96 -0.33
N ALA A 21 12.09 13.54 0.23
CA ALA A 21 13.37 13.59 -0.46
C ALA A 21 13.95 12.17 -0.53
N PRO A 22 14.26 11.63 -1.73
CA PRO A 22 14.90 10.34 -1.84
C PRO A 22 16.26 10.41 -1.16
N THR A 23 16.42 9.68 -0.06
CA THR A 23 17.72 9.49 0.56
C THR A 23 18.52 8.57 -0.34
N VAL A 24 19.42 9.13 -1.13
CA VAL A 24 20.44 8.37 -1.87
C VAL A 24 21.36 7.73 -0.83
N ARG A 25 21.02 6.53 -0.36
CA ARG A 25 21.93 5.71 0.42
C ARG A 25 22.97 5.16 -0.55
N GLY A 26 24.18 5.70 -0.50
CA GLY A 26 25.33 5.06 -1.12
C GLY A 26 25.52 3.67 -0.52
N GLN A 27 25.17 2.62 -1.26
CA GLN A 27 25.39 1.24 -0.84
C GLN A 27 26.84 0.83 -1.15
N THR A 28 27.74 1.02 -0.18
CA THR A 28 29.03 0.30 -0.15
C THR A 28 28.82 -1.04 0.56
N GLY A 29 28.21 -2.00 -0.15
CA GLY A 29 28.20 -3.41 0.25
C GLY A 29 29.46 -4.13 -0.24
N ALA A 30 29.86 -5.21 0.44
CA ALA A 30 30.91 -6.10 -0.05
C ALA A 30 30.52 -6.66 -1.42
N MET A 31 31.46 -6.70 -2.37
CA MET A 31 31.19 -7.22 -3.70
C MET A 31 30.99 -8.74 -3.66
N GLU A 32 30.08 -9.24 -4.49
CA GLU A 32 29.82 -10.67 -4.67
C GLU A 32 30.25 -11.13 -6.06
N LYS A 33 30.60 -12.41 -6.20
CA LYS A 33 31.01 -13.01 -7.47
C LYS A 33 29.79 -13.43 -8.29
N PHE A 34 29.65 -12.89 -9.50
CA PHE A 34 28.52 -13.17 -10.40
C PHE A 34 28.91 -14.03 -11.60
N PHE A 35 30.19 -14.03 -11.96
CA PHE A 35 30.68 -14.80 -13.11
C PHE A 35 32.07 -15.38 -12.84
N SER A 36 32.30 -16.56 -13.40
CA SER A 36 33.58 -17.27 -13.40
C SER A 36 33.70 -18.05 -14.69
N ALA A 37 34.75 -17.79 -15.46
CA ALA A 37 35.09 -18.62 -16.61
C ALA A 37 36.59 -18.83 -16.70
N GLU A 38 36.97 -20.05 -17.01
CA GLU A 38 38.35 -20.42 -17.34
C GLU A 38 38.39 -20.81 -18.81
N TYR A 39 39.16 -20.03 -19.58
CA TYR A 39 39.46 -20.28 -20.97
C TYR A 39 40.93 -20.69 -21.10
N ALA A 40 41.29 -21.25 -22.26
CA ALA A 40 42.69 -21.59 -22.53
C ALA A 40 43.55 -20.32 -22.45
N GLY A 41 44.43 -20.24 -21.45
CA GLY A 41 45.35 -19.12 -21.22
C GLY A 41 44.79 -17.91 -20.45
N VAL A 42 43.47 -17.81 -20.23
CA VAL A 42 42.85 -16.67 -19.52
C VAL A 42 41.76 -17.15 -18.56
N SER A 43 41.75 -16.62 -17.35
CA SER A 43 40.64 -16.75 -16.39
C SER A 43 39.99 -15.38 -16.19
N ILE A 44 38.65 -15.34 -16.19
CA ILE A 44 37.86 -14.12 -15.95
C ILE A 44 36.89 -14.37 -14.81
N ASN A 45 36.90 -13.48 -13.83
CA ASN A 45 35.94 -13.43 -12.75
C ASN A 45 35.30 -12.05 -12.70
N VAL A 46 33.99 -11.97 -12.50
CA VAL A 46 33.29 -10.70 -12.35
C VAL A 46 32.67 -10.61 -10.97
N TYR A 47 32.98 -9.52 -10.27
CA TYR A 47 32.42 -9.17 -8.99
C TYR A 47 31.56 -7.92 -9.14
N ALA A 48 30.49 -7.80 -8.38
CA ALA A 48 29.65 -6.61 -8.41
C ALA A 48 28.96 -6.36 -7.06
N SER A 49 28.44 -5.15 -6.88
CA SER A 49 27.49 -4.84 -5.81
C SER A 49 26.25 -5.74 -5.95
N PRO A 50 25.84 -6.51 -4.94
CA PRO A 50 24.76 -7.50 -5.13
C PRO A 50 23.38 -6.87 -5.28
N LYS A 51 23.19 -5.70 -4.65
CA LYS A 51 21.94 -4.94 -4.68
C LYS A 51 22.25 -3.47 -4.94
N THR A 52 21.28 -2.78 -5.51
CA THR A 52 21.27 -1.32 -5.61
C THR A 52 19.83 -0.78 -5.69
N ASP A 53 19.68 0.51 -5.44
CA ASP A 53 18.40 1.21 -5.57
C ASP A 53 18.29 1.86 -6.97
N PRO A 54 17.08 2.03 -7.53
CA PRO A 54 16.89 2.84 -8.74
C PRO A 54 17.42 4.26 -8.54
N GLY A 55 18.11 4.82 -9.53
CA GLY A 55 18.82 6.10 -9.40
C GLY A 55 20.17 6.00 -8.67
N GLY A 56 20.51 4.82 -8.14
CA GLY A 56 21.77 4.56 -7.46
C GLY A 56 22.91 4.21 -8.41
N THR A 57 24.04 3.83 -7.81
CA THR A 57 25.21 3.33 -8.53
C THR A 57 25.47 1.88 -8.17
N MET A 58 25.94 1.10 -9.13
CA MET A 58 26.55 -0.21 -8.89
C MET A 58 28.00 -0.20 -9.37
N THR A 59 28.85 -0.95 -8.69
CA THR A 59 30.25 -1.13 -9.11
C THR A 59 30.43 -2.55 -9.59
N VAL A 60 31.11 -2.71 -10.72
CA VAL A 60 31.46 -3.99 -11.34
C VAL A 60 32.98 -4.06 -11.45
N GLU A 61 33.58 -5.06 -10.83
CA GLU A 61 35.00 -5.35 -10.92
C GLU A 61 35.22 -6.56 -11.83
N VAL A 62 36.12 -6.43 -12.80
CA VAL A 62 36.40 -7.49 -13.78
C VAL A 62 37.82 -7.98 -13.57
N MET A 63 37.98 -9.10 -12.86
CA MET A 63 39.29 -9.68 -12.59
C MET A 63 39.71 -10.61 -13.73
N ILE A 64 40.79 -10.26 -14.40
CA ILE A 64 41.37 -11.01 -15.52
C ILE A 64 42.75 -11.52 -15.10
N ASN A 65 42.96 -12.83 -15.21
CA ASN A 65 44.21 -13.49 -14.86
C ASN A 65 44.75 -14.28 -16.06
N ALA A 66 46.02 -14.09 -16.39
CA ALA A 66 46.70 -14.88 -17.42
C ALA A 66 47.18 -16.21 -16.85
N THR A 67 46.62 -17.30 -17.35
CA THR A 67 46.95 -18.67 -16.93
C THR A 67 47.98 -19.35 -17.82
N ALA A 68 48.45 -18.68 -18.87
CA ALA A 68 49.53 -19.14 -19.74
C ALA A 68 50.38 -17.97 -20.28
N GLU A 69 51.55 -18.27 -20.82
CA GLU A 69 52.40 -17.30 -21.50
C GLU A 69 51.89 -16.94 -22.91
N ARG A 70 52.31 -15.79 -23.44
CA ARG A 70 52.01 -15.34 -24.82
C ARG A 70 50.50 -15.19 -25.11
N VAL A 71 49.74 -14.79 -24.11
CA VAL A 71 48.33 -14.43 -24.25
C VAL A 71 48.22 -12.97 -24.66
N ARG A 72 47.53 -12.71 -25.76
CA ARG A 72 47.22 -11.35 -26.22
C ARG A 72 45.72 -11.16 -26.30
N ILE A 73 45.21 -10.18 -25.57
CA ILE A 73 43.81 -9.76 -25.65
C ILE A 73 43.71 -8.71 -26.75
N GLU A 74 42.94 -9.03 -27.80
CA GLU A 74 42.63 -8.08 -28.87
C GLU A 74 41.64 -7.04 -28.36
N TYR A 75 40.56 -7.48 -27.71
CA TYR A 75 39.67 -6.62 -26.93
C TYR A 75 38.93 -7.41 -25.85
N LEU A 76 38.61 -6.70 -24.77
CA LEU A 76 37.68 -7.14 -23.74
C LEU A 76 36.69 -6.01 -23.48
N ASN A 77 35.46 -6.19 -23.93
CA ASN A 77 34.37 -5.26 -23.69
C ASN A 77 33.40 -5.84 -22.66
N VAL A 78 32.93 -4.99 -21.76
CA VAL A 78 31.90 -5.34 -20.78
C VAL A 78 30.72 -4.42 -20.98
N SER A 79 29.56 -5.03 -21.21
CA SER A 79 28.29 -4.33 -21.35
C SER A 79 27.38 -4.72 -20.19
N VAL A 80 26.70 -3.75 -19.62
CA VAL A 80 25.73 -3.95 -18.54
C VAL A 80 24.37 -3.51 -19.05
N TYR A 81 23.37 -4.37 -18.87
CA TYR A 81 22.00 -4.15 -19.30
C TYR A 81 21.05 -4.18 -18.11
N GLY A 82 19.98 -3.40 -18.21
CA GLY A 82 18.87 -3.39 -17.25
C GLY A 82 17.53 -3.48 -17.96
N PHE A 83 16.43 -3.52 -17.20
CA PHE A 83 15.09 -3.56 -17.76
C PHE A 83 14.29 -2.35 -17.30
N ILE A 84 13.94 -1.48 -18.24
CA ILE A 84 12.99 -0.39 -17.99
C ILE A 84 11.64 -1.03 -17.70
N ASN A 85 11.04 -0.58 -16.62
CA ASN A 85 9.76 -1.08 -16.13
C ASN A 85 9.71 -2.61 -15.94
N GLY A 86 10.86 -3.28 -15.87
CA GLY A 86 10.97 -4.74 -15.81
C GLY A 86 10.65 -5.48 -17.10
N THR A 87 10.50 -4.80 -18.24
CA THR A 87 10.10 -5.42 -19.51
C THR A 87 11.06 -5.15 -20.66
N GLU A 88 11.50 -3.90 -20.83
CA GLU A 88 12.32 -3.50 -21.98
C GLU A 88 13.80 -3.45 -21.62
N GLN A 89 14.61 -4.27 -22.30
CA GLN A 89 16.05 -4.30 -22.06
C GLN A 89 16.71 -3.02 -22.61
N ILE A 90 17.54 -2.39 -21.80
CA ILE A 90 18.36 -1.23 -22.18
C ILE A 90 19.83 -1.43 -21.83
N LEU A 91 20.71 -0.78 -22.59
CA LEU A 91 22.14 -0.71 -22.28
C LEU A 91 22.37 0.37 -21.21
N LEU A 92 22.85 -0.04 -20.04
CA LEU A 92 23.20 0.87 -18.94
C LEU A 92 24.62 1.40 -19.09
N ASN A 93 25.55 0.53 -19.49
CA ASN A 93 26.94 0.91 -19.70
C ASN A 93 27.65 -0.03 -20.68
N HIS A 94 28.62 0.51 -21.39
CA HIS A 94 29.54 -0.23 -22.25
C HIS A 94 30.95 0.29 -22.01
N THR A 95 31.87 -0.59 -21.62
CA THR A 95 33.25 -0.21 -21.30
C THR A 95 34.22 -1.16 -21.99
N ASN A 96 35.20 -0.59 -22.69
CA ASN A 96 36.36 -1.32 -23.17
C ASN A 96 37.36 -1.41 -22.02
N VAL A 97 37.53 -2.62 -21.50
CA VAL A 97 38.33 -2.92 -20.31
C VAL A 97 39.80 -3.10 -20.68
N MET A 98 40.08 -3.74 -21.81
CA MET A 98 41.42 -3.96 -22.35
C MET A 98 41.37 -3.97 -23.86
N SER A 99 42.37 -3.37 -24.51
CA SER A 99 42.44 -3.29 -25.97
C SER A 99 43.87 -3.47 -26.44
N ASN A 100 44.09 -4.53 -27.22
CA ASN A 100 45.36 -4.87 -27.83
C ASN A 100 46.54 -4.98 -26.83
N GLU A 101 46.30 -5.71 -25.73
CA GLU A 101 47.26 -5.88 -24.64
C GLU A 101 47.79 -7.31 -24.58
N THR A 102 49.07 -7.46 -24.26
CA THR A 102 49.70 -8.77 -24.00
C THR A 102 49.82 -8.94 -22.50
N LEU A 103 49.18 -9.98 -21.96
CA LEU A 103 49.24 -10.26 -20.53
C LEU A 103 50.50 -11.06 -20.20
N GLN A 104 51.18 -10.69 -19.11
CA GLN A 104 52.26 -11.50 -18.57
C GLN A 104 51.68 -12.66 -17.76
N PHE A 105 52.37 -13.80 -17.76
CA PHE A 105 51.94 -14.97 -17.00
C PHE A 105 51.82 -14.64 -15.50
N HIS A 106 50.74 -15.11 -14.87
CA HIS A 106 50.35 -14.79 -13.49
C HIS A 106 50.03 -13.31 -13.21
N GLN A 107 49.98 -12.45 -14.23
CA GLN A 107 49.50 -11.10 -14.07
C GLN A 107 47.98 -11.10 -13.89
N THR A 108 47.52 -10.42 -12.84
CA THR A 108 46.11 -10.20 -12.56
C THR A 108 45.79 -8.71 -12.68
N THR A 109 44.72 -8.38 -13.38
CA THR A 109 44.21 -7.01 -13.54
C THR A 109 42.76 -6.97 -13.07
N ALA A 110 42.39 -5.99 -12.26
CA ALA A 110 41.04 -5.85 -11.67
C ALA A 110 40.49 -4.42 -11.83
N PRO A 111 40.12 -4.00 -13.06
CA PRO A 111 39.49 -2.72 -13.31
C PRO A 111 38.08 -2.65 -12.72
N ASN A 112 37.76 -1.48 -12.18
CA ASN A 112 36.45 -1.14 -11.63
C ASN A 112 35.64 -0.30 -12.61
N ILE A 113 34.38 -0.67 -12.80
CA ILE A 113 33.42 -0.02 -13.68
C ILE A 113 32.26 0.47 -12.81
N THR A 114 32.00 1.77 -12.81
CA THR A 114 30.84 2.34 -12.12
C THR A 114 29.69 2.51 -13.11
N VAL A 115 28.53 1.97 -12.79
CA VAL A 115 27.32 2.04 -13.60
C VAL A 115 26.24 2.78 -12.83
N ILE A 116 25.66 3.80 -13.45
CA ILE A 116 24.53 4.56 -12.91
C ILE A 116 23.25 3.86 -13.36
N VAL A 117 22.38 3.55 -12.40
CA VAL A 117 21.10 2.88 -12.69
C VAL A 117 20.01 3.94 -12.81
N PRO A 118 19.29 4.02 -13.94
CA PRO A 118 18.13 4.90 -14.07
C PRO A 118 17.03 4.60 -13.04
N THR A 119 16.17 5.57 -12.77
CA THR A 119 15.10 5.46 -11.75
C THR A 119 13.95 4.53 -12.17
N ASP A 120 13.80 4.29 -13.46
CA ASP A 120 12.78 3.45 -14.10
C ASP A 120 13.28 2.02 -14.39
N VAL A 121 14.50 1.69 -13.96
CA VAL A 121 15.08 0.35 -14.07
C VAL A 121 14.92 -0.38 -12.74
N TRP A 122 14.46 -1.62 -12.81
CA TRP A 122 14.37 -2.52 -11.66
C TRP A 122 14.51 -3.99 -12.07
N GLY A 123 14.70 -4.87 -11.08
CA GLY A 123 14.90 -6.29 -11.30
C GLY A 123 16.36 -6.68 -11.48
N ILE A 124 16.62 -7.81 -12.13
CA ILE A 124 17.99 -8.32 -12.31
C ILE A 124 18.64 -7.64 -13.51
N THR A 125 19.80 -7.03 -13.30
CA THR A 125 20.65 -6.54 -14.39
C THR A 125 21.49 -7.67 -14.97
N TYR A 126 21.94 -7.52 -16.22
CA TYR A 126 22.71 -8.54 -16.93
C TYR A 126 24.05 -7.96 -17.38
N GLY A 127 25.11 -8.71 -17.12
CA GLY A 127 26.43 -8.47 -17.70
C GLY A 127 26.59 -9.28 -18.97
N GLN A 128 27.28 -8.69 -19.95
CA GLN A 128 27.77 -9.39 -21.14
C GLN A 128 29.25 -9.07 -21.30
N ILE A 129 30.06 -10.11 -21.37
CA ILE A 129 31.47 -10.01 -21.73
C ILE A 129 31.59 -10.31 -23.21
N LEU A 130 32.34 -9.49 -23.93
CA LEU A 130 32.82 -9.78 -25.28
C LEU A 130 34.34 -9.75 -25.26
N LEU A 131 34.92 -10.94 -25.24
CA LEU A 131 36.37 -11.17 -25.20
C LEU A 131 36.82 -11.73 -26.55
N ARG A 132 37.83 -11.11 -27.15
CA ARG A 132 38.61 -11.70 -28.24
C ARG A 132 40.06 -11.72 -27.87
N TYR A 133 40.67 -12.89 -27.94
CA TYR A 133 42.04 -13.09 -27.53
C TYR A 133 42.72 -14.19 -28.36
N SER A 134 44.04 -14.09 -28.41
CA SER A 134 44.91 -15.07 -29.05
C SER A 134 45.89 -15.68 -28.07
N PHE A 135 46.13 -16.98 -28.20
CA PHE A 135 47.11 -17.74 -27.43
C PHE A 135 47.84 -18.68 -28.39
N GLY A 136 49.16 -18.50 -28.52
CA GLY A 136 49.93 -19.17 -29.57
C GLY A 136 49.43 -18.79 -30.96
N ASP A 137 49.10 -19.78 -31.78
CA ASP A 137 48.55 -19.60 -33.13
C ASP A 137 47.00 -19.61 -33.15
N TYR A 138 46.35 -19.76 -32.00
CA TYR A 138 44.90 -19.82 -31.88
C TYR A 138 44.33 -18.46 -31.50
N SER A 139 43.30 -17.99 -32.22
CA SER A 139 42.48 -16.82 -31.85
C SER A 139 41.02 -17.24 -31.70
N THR A 140 40.36 -16.75 -30.65
CA THR A 140 38.97 -17.10 -30.35
C THR A 140 38.22 -15.92 -29.75
N GLU A 141 36.90 -15.92 -29.95
CA GLU A 141 35.98 -14.92 -29.43
C GLU A 141 34.94 -15.59 -28.52
N ARG A 142 34.66 -14.95 -27.37
CA ARG A 142 33.73 -15.42 -26.34
C ARG A 142 32.80 -14.29 -25.94
N GLY A 143 31.50 -14.58 -25.91
CA GLY A 143 30.42 -13.63 -25.67
C GLY A 143 29.45 -14.01 -24.54
N PRO A 144 29.88 -14.49 -23.35
CA PRO A 144 28.95 -14.98 -22.34
C PRO A 144 28.11 -13.84 -21.73
N GLY A 145 26.82 -14.11 -21.54
CA GLY A 145 25.90 -13.29 -20.73
C GLY A 145 25.66 -13.93 -19.36
N PHE A 146 25.48 -13.12 -18.33
CA PHE A 146 25.25 -13.59 -16.96
C PHE A 146 24.40 -12.59 -16.16
N PRO A 147 23.61 -13.07 -15.18
CA PRO A 147 22.91 -12.18 -14.25
C PRO A 147 23.92 -11.46 -13.34
N LEU A 148 23.60 -10.24 -12.93
CA LEU A 148 24.46 -9.35 -12.17
C LEU A 148 23.71 -8.80 -10.94
N THR A 149 23.74 -7.49 -10.73
CA THR A 149 23.16 -6.80 -9.58
C THR A 149 21.63 -6.80 -9.64
N THR A 150 20.99 -7.00 -8.48
CA THR A 150 19.54 -6.82 -8.34
C THR A 150 19.19 -5.38 -7.98
N VAL A 151 18.38 -4.74 -8.80
CA VAL A 151 17.85 -3.38 -8.59
C VAL A 151 16.47 -3.49 -7.93
N ARG A 152 16.30 -2.79 -6.80
CA ARG A 152 15.04 -2.77 -6.04
C ARG A 152 13.89 -2.20 -6.86
N ASN A 153 12.69 -2.77 -6.75
CA ASN A 153 11.50 -2.23 -7.41
C ASN A 153 10.76 -1.27 -6.47
N ALA A 154 11.21 -0.02 -6.42
CA ALA A 154 10.62 1.00 -5.56
C ALA A 154 9.15 1.31 -5.91
N TYR A 155 8.78 1.22 -7.20
CA TYR A 155 7.42 1.42 -7.66
C TYR A 155 6.45 0.36 -7.09
N LEU A 156 6.83 -0.91 -7.13
CA LEU A 156 6.02 -2.00 -6.61
C LEU A 156 5.83 -1.90 -5.09
N GLU A 157 6.88 -1.54 -4.37
CA GLU A 157 6.81 -1.36 -2.91
C GLU A 157 5.89 -0.21 -2.51
N ASP A 158 5.94 0.91 -3.24
CA ASP A 158 5.04 2.04 -3.02
C ASP A 158 3.59 1.65 -3.31
N LEU A 159 3.35 0.96 -4.43
CA LEU A 159 2.03 0.45 -4.79
C LEU A 159 1.46 -0.50 -3.73
N GLU A 160 2.29 -1.40 -3.20
CA GLU A 160 1.88 -2.31 -2.13
C GLU A 160 1.53 -1.56 -0.84
N SER A 161 2.30 -0.53 -0.50
CA SER A 161 2.01 0.37 0.63
C SER A 161 0.66 1.08 0.47
N GLN A 162 0.41 1.66 -0.70
CA GLN A 162 -0.87 2.31 -1.02
C GLN A 162 -2.04 1.33 -0.95
N PHE A 163 -1.88 0.11 -1.48
CA PHE A 163 -2.91 -0.91 -1.44
C PHE A 163 -3.24 -1.34 0.00
N ARG A 164 -2.23 -1.51 0.85
CA ARG A 164 -2.42 -1.80 2.29
C ARG A 164 -3.18 -0.67 2.99
N SER A 165 -2.81 0.58 2.74
CA SER A 165 -3.48 1.76 3.29
C SER A 165 -4.96 1.85 2.86
N LEU A 166 -5.23 1.60 1.59
CA LEU A 166 -6.59 1.59 1.05
C LEU A 166 -7.43 0.47 1.68
N LYS A 167 -6.87 -0.74 1.82
CA LYS A 167 -7.53 -1.87 2.48
C LYS A 167 -7.89 -1.54 3.94
N GLN A 168 -6.98 -0.90 4.67
CA GLN A 168 -7.24 -0.45 6.04
C GLN A 168 -8.36 0.58 6.09
N SER A 169 -8.33 1.57 5.18
CA SER A 169 -9.37 2.61 5.09
C SER A 169 -10.75 2.02 4.78
N HIS A 170 -10.81 1.05 3.87
CA HIS A 170 -12.05 0.34 3.55
C HIS A 170 -12.58 -0.46 4.75
N SER A 171 -11.70 -1.09 5.52
CA SER A 171 -12.09 -1.79 6.76
C SER A 171 -12.70 -0.83 7.78
N LEU A 172 -12.07 0.32 8.00
CA LEU A 172 -12.57 1.36 8.92
C LEU A 172 -13.92 1.93 8.46
N LEU A 173 -14.08 2.15 7.15
CA LEU A 173 -15.34 2.62 6.59
C LEU A 173 -16.45 1.58 6.77
N SER A 174 -16.16 0.30 6.53
CA SER A 174 -17.12 -0.79 6.74
C SER A 174 -17.55 -0.89 8.20
N GLU A 175 -16.63 -0.72 9.14
CA GLU A 175 -16.95 -0.70 10.58
C GLU A 175 -17.81 0.50 10.95
N SER A 176 -17.47 1.69 10.42
CA SER A 176 -18.25 2.92 10.61
C SER A 176 -19.66 2.78 10.06
N PHE A 177 -19.83 2.16 8.88
CA PHE A 177 -21.13 1.89 8.29
C PHE A 177 -21.95 0.93 9.17
N ARG A 178 -21.34 -0.14 9.68
CA ARG A 178 -22.01 -1.08 10.60
C ARG A 178 -22.48 -0.38 11.88
N ASN A 179 -21.64 0.49 12.45
CA ASN A 179 -22.01 1.27 13.63
C ASN A 179 -23.17 2.23 13.32
N LEU A 180 -23.15 2.88 12.16
CA LEU A 180 -24.24 3.75 11.71
C LEU A 180 -25.55 2.96 11.53
N THR A 181 -25.50 1.76 10.97
CA THR A 181 -26.69 0.88 10.88
C THR A 181 -27.26 0.56 12.26
N ILE A 182 -26.40 0.23 13.24
CA ILE A 182 -26.84 -0.04 14.62
C ILE A 182 -27.49 1.20 15.24
N GLU A 183 -26.90 2.39 15.07
CA GLU A 183 -27.48 3.64 15.56
C GLU A 183 -28.82 3.96 14.90
N PHE A 184 -28.94 3.71 13.59
CA PHE A 184 -30.19 3.87 12.86
C PHE A 184 -31.27 2.91 13.38
N ASP A 185 -30.93 1.64 13.61
CA ASP A 185 -31.85 0.64 14.16
C ASP A 185 -32.32 1.02 15.57
N ARG A 186 -31.42 1.53 16.42
CA ARG A 186 -31.76 2.06 17.75
C ARG A 186 -32.71 3.25 17.67
N LEU A 187 -32.43 4.19 16.77
CA LEU A 187 -33.30 5.35 16.56
C LEU A 187 -34.69 4.92 16.09
N ASN A 188 -34.77 3.95 15.18
CA ASN A 188 -36.02 3.41 14.68
C ASN A 188 -36.84 2.69 15.78
N GLN A 189 -36.18 1.95 16.67
CA GLN A 189 -36.81 1.36 17.86
C GLN A 189 -37.37 2.44 18.77
N SER A 190 -36.57 3.47 19.12
CA SER A 190 -37.01 4.57 19.97
C SER A 190 -38.20 5.33 19.36
N TYR A 191 -38.19 5.55 18.05
CA TYR A 191 -39.32 6.15 17.33
C TYR A 191 -40.59 5.31 17.43
N THR A 192 -40.47 3.99 17.25
CA THR A 192 -41.60 3.05 17.36
C THR A 192 -42.17 3.01 18.77
N GLU A 193 -41.30 3.01 19.79
CA GLU A 193 -41.71 3.09 21.20
C GLU A 193 -42.44 4.40 21.50
N LEU A 194 -41.92 5.53 21.01
CA LEU A 194 -42.56 6.83 21.19
C LEU A 194 -43.93 6.87 20.52
N GLN A 195 -44.06 6.35 19.30
CA GLN A 195 -45.34 6.24 18.60
C GLN A 195 -46.33 5.33 19.36
N GLY A 196 -45.85 4.23 19.93
CA GLY A 196 -46.63 3.36 20.82
C GLY A 196 -47.13 4.10 22.06
N ASN A 197 -46.26 4.84 22.75
CA ASN A 197 -46.63 5.65 23.91
C ASN A 197 -47.67 6.73 23.58
N TYR A 198 -47.51 7.42 22.43
CA TYR A 198 -48.47 8.41 21.97
C TYR A 198 -49.85 7.80 21.71
N SER A 199 -49.93 6.66 21.02
CA SER A 199 -51.20 5.98 20.75
C SER A 199 -51.87 5.48 22.03
N GLN A 200 -51.11 4.98 23.01
CA GLN A 200 -51.64 4.63 24.33
C GLN A 200 -52.18 5.85 25.09
N LEU A 201 -51.47 6.99 25.05
CA LEU A 201 -51.95 8.23 25.68
C LEU A 201 -53.26 8.69 25.06
N GLN A 202 -53.35 8.64 23.72
CA GLN A 202 -54.55 9.02 22.99
C GLN A 202 -55.74 8.10 23.34
N GLY A 203 -55.51 6.78 23.45
CA GLY A 203 -56.51 5.83 23.91
C GLY A 203 -57.01 6.14 25.33
N ARG A 204 -56.09 6.38 26.28
CA ARG A 204 -56.44 6.75 27.65
C ARG A 204 -57.28 8.03 27.72
N ILE A 205 -56.96 9.04 26.91
CA ILE A 205 -57.76 10.28 26.85
C ILE A 205 -59.18 9.99 26.34
N GLY A 206 -59.34 9.15 25.32
CA GLY A 206 -60.66 8.74 24.82
C GLY A 206 -61.49 7.96 25.84
N ASP A 207 -60.84 7.07 26.61
CA ASP A 207 -61.49 6.32 27.69
C ASP A 207 -61.94 7.24 28.83
N LEU A 208 -61.12 8.22 29.22
CA LEU A 208 -61.49 9.22 30.22
C LEU A 208 -62.69 10.06 29.77
N ASP A 209 -62.74 10.44 28.50
CA ASP A 209 -63.84 11.24 27.96
C ASP A 209 -65.16 10.43 27.91
N SER A 210 -65.06 9.17 27.52
CA SER A 210 -66.20 8.22 27.56
C SER A 210 -66.68 7.98 29.00
N THR A 211 -65.76 7.81 29.94
CA THR A 211 -66.08 7.59 31.36
C THR A 211 -66.77 8.82 31.97
N ARG A 212 -66.31 10.04 31.66
CA ARG A 212 -66.98 11.28 32.10
C ARG A 212 -68.40 11.37 31.54
N THR A 213 -68.59 11.02 30.27
CA THR A 213 -69.92 11.06 29.63
C THR A 213 -70.89 10.07 30.28
N VAL A 214 -70.45 8.83 30.53
CA VAL A 214 -71.26 7.80 31.20
C VAL A 214 -71.61 8.22 32.64
N ALA A 215 -70.66 8.81 33.38
CA ALA A 215 -70.91 9.28 34.74
C ALA A 215 -71.96 10.41 34.79
N VAL A 216 -71.95 11.33 33.82
CA VAL A 216 -72.97 12.38 33.71
C VAL A 216 -74.36 11.78 33.45
N ILE A 217 -74.46 10.83 32.51
CA ILE A 217 -75.73 10.15 32.22
C ILE A 217 -76.26 9.41 33.45
N LEU A 218 -75.39 8.67 34.15
CA LEU A 218 -75.76 7.93 35.36
C LEU A 218 -76.23 8.86 36.48
N THR A 219 -75.61 10.03 36.62
CA THR A 219 -76.03 11.03 37.61
C THR A 219 -77.44 11.53 37.29
N ILE A 220 -77.72 11.86 36.03
CA ILE A 220 -79.05 12.32 35.58
C ILE A 220 -80.11 11.25 35.85
N THR A 221 -79.86 9.99 35.46
CA THR A 221 -80.84 8.90 35.64
C THR A 221 -81.10 8.60 37.12
N THR A 222 -80.08 8.69 37.97
CA THR A 222 -80.23 8.49 39.41
C THR A 222 -81.14 9.55 40.03
N VAL A 223 -81.00 10.82 39.64
CA VAL A 223 -81.89 11.90 40.08
C VAL A 223 -83.34 11.62 39.67
N PHE A 224 -83.56 11.22 38.41
CA PHE A 224 -84.90 10.84 37.94
C PHE A 224 -85.47 9.63 38.70
N PHE A 225 -84.66 8.63 38.97
CA PHE A 225 -85.09 7.43 39.69
C PHE A 225 -85.50 7.74 41.13
N VAL A 226 -84.71 8.58 41.82
CA VAL A 226 -85.04 9.08 43.16
C VAL A 226 -86.34 9.88 43.13
N ALA A 227 -86.50 10.79 42.17
CA ALA A 227 -87.73 11.58 42.02
C ALA A 227 -88.96 10.70 41.77
N THR A 228 -88.83 9.68 40.91
CA THR A 228 -89.92 8.75 40.58
C THR A 228 -90.26 7.85 41.77
N THR A 229 -89.25 7.36 42.51
CA THR A 229 -89.46 6.58 43.73
C THR A 229 -90.16 7.42 44.80
N PHE A 230 -89.73 8.67 44.98
CA PHE A 230 -90.36 9.60 45.92
C PHE A 230 -91.81 9.92 45.50
N TYR A 231 -92.04 10.13 44.20
CA TYR A 231 -93.38 10.33 43.63
C TYR A 231 -94.29 9.11 43.87
N LEU A 232 -93.79 7.90 43.65
CA LEU A 232 -94.54 6.66 43.88
C LEU A 232 -94.82 6.42 45.38
N VAL A 233 -93.87 6.72 46.26
CA VAL A 233 -94.04 6.60 47.71
C VAL A 233 -95.04 7.63 48.25
N MET A 234 -95.04 8.87 47.72
CA MET A 234 -96.05 9.87 48.06
C MET A 234 -97.44 9.49 47.55
N ARG A 235 -97.54 8.75 46.44
CA ARG A 235 -98.81 8.27 45.90
C ARG A 235 -99.25 6.99 46.63
N ARG A 236 -99.65 7.11 47.90
CA ARG A 236 -100.39 6.02 48.57
C ARG A 236 -101.62 5.63 47.74
N PRO A 237 -101.92 4.33 47.58
CA PRO A 237 -103.17 3.91 46.96
C PRO A 237 -104.33 4.36 47.85
N LYS A 238 -105.30 5.07 47.24
CA LYS A 238 -106.61 5.29 47.88
C LYS A 238 -107.35 3.96 47.81
N GLU A 239 -107.67 3.40 48.97
CA GLU A 239 -108.60 2.28 49.09
C GLU A 239 -109.93 2.66 48.41
N TYR A 240 -110.33 1.86 47.42
CA TYR A 240 -111.71 1.78 46.98
C TYR A 240 -112.18 0.35 47.23
N TRP A 241 -113.27 0.30 47.99
CA TRP A 241 -114.05 -0.82 48.53
C TRP A 241 -114.16 -2.06 47.64
#